data_AF-A0A655FXF0-F1
#
_entry.id   AF-A0A655FXF0-F1
#
_cell.length_a   1.000
_cell.length_b   1.000
_cell.length_c   1.000
_cell.angle_alpha   90.00
_cell.angle_beta   90.00
_cell.angle_gamma   90.00
#
_symmetry.space_group_name_H-M   'P 1'
#
loop_
_entity.id
_entity.type
_entity.pdbx_description
1 polymer ?
#
loop_
_entity_poly.entity_id
_entity_poly.type
_entity_poly.pdbx_seq_one_letter_code
_entity_poly.pdbx_strand_id
1 'polypeptide(L)'
;MGFISPTGRYLSLTQSNADEDKLVGSIHPSMYPTGTVDVGGTRWVVYEGSDENGAVEPVWTTRLTGPGGATQLAITGAGSIDQFRTLASATQSQPPLPAR
;
A
#
# COMPACT_ATOMS: atom_id res chain seq x y z
N MET A 1 -10.19 4.10 -0.46
CA MET A 1 -10.60 4.67 -1.77
C MET A 1 -10.00 3.77 -2.85
N GLY A 2 -10.78 3.32 -3.83
CA GLY A 2 -10.28 2.44 -4.91
C GLY A 2 -9.81 3.26 -6.11
N PHE A 3 -8.67 2.91 -6.70
CA PHE A 3 -8.14 3.49 -7.93
C PHE A 3 -8.14 2.42 -9.03
N ILE A 4 -8.86 2.67 -10.12
CA ILE A 4 -8.76 1.84 -11.32
C ILE A 4 -7.57 2.37 -12.11
N SER A 5 -6.52 1.56 -12.23
CA SER A 5 -5.35 1.92 -13.03
C SER A 5 -5.72 2.14 -14.49
N PRO A 6 -4.94 2.95 -15.25
CA PRO A 6 -5.18 3.17 -16.68
C PRO A 6 -5.20 1.89 -17.54
N THR A 7 -4.70 0.77 -17.01
CA THR A 7 -4.73 -0.55 -17.69
C THR A 7 -5.93 -1.42 -17.28
N GLY A 8 -6.91 -0.88 -16.56
CA GLY A 8 -8.11 -1.61 -16.13
C GLY A 8 -7.91 -2.57 -14.95
N ARG A 9 -6.75 -2.53 -14.28
CA ARG A 9 -6.51 -3.32 -13.05
C ARG A 9 -6.90 -2.52 -11.81
N TYR A 10 -7.56 -3.18 -10.86
CA TYR A 10 -7.99 -2.55 -9.62
C TYR A 10 -6.83 -2.47 -8.63
N LEU A 11 -6.54 -1.27 -8.15
CA LEU A 11 -5.65 -1.03 -7.02
C LEU A 11 -6.46 -0.35 -5.91
N SER A 12 -6.32 -0.83 -4.69
CA SER A 12 -6.95 -0.21 -3.52
C SER A 12 -5.91 0.54 -2.70
N LEU A 13 -6.26 1.74 -2.25
CA LEU A 13 -5.52 2.46 -1.23
C LEU A 13 -6.32 2.47 0.07
N THR A 14 -5.72 1.90 1.11
CA THR A 14 -6.22 1.90 2.47
C THR A 14 -5.36 2.83 3.32
N GLN A 15 -6.01 3.73 4.06
CA GLN A 15 -5.35 4.61 5.03
C GLN A 15 -5.82 4.23 6.43
N SER A 16 -4.88 4.11 7.36
CA SER A 16 -5.16 3.72 8.74
C SER A 16 -4.19 4.40 9.70
N ASN A 17 -4.62 4.58 10.94
CA ASN A 17 -3.73 4.98 12.04
C ASN A 17 -3.23 3.76 12.84
N ALA A 18 -3.55 2.54 12.40
CA ALA A 18 -3.09 1.30 13.00
C ALA A 18 -1.60 1.05 12.73
N ASP A 19 -1.01 0.20 13.58
CA ASP A 19 0.33 -0.34 13.35
C ASP A 19 0.39 -1.12 12.02
N GLU A 20 1.55 -1.12 11.38
CA GLU A 20 1.76 -1.73 10.06
C GLU A 20 1.38 -3.21 10.02
N ASP A 21 1.80 -3.97 11.03
CA ASP A 21 1.50 -5.39 11.20
C ASP A 21 0.00 -5.67 11.32
N LYS A 22 -0.73 -4.82 12.05
CA LYS A 22 -2.19 -4.94 12.18
C LYS A 22 -2.89 -4.61 10.86
N LEU A 23 -2.42 -3.58 10.15
CA LEU A 23 -2.97 -3.21 8.86
C LEU A 23 -2.76 -4.33 7.84
N VAL A 24 -1.54 -4.85 7.73
CA VAL A 24 -1.20 -5.96 6.82
C VAL A 24 -2.00 -7.21 7.19
N GLY A 25 -2.06 -7.57 8.47
CA GLY A 25 -2.83 -8.72 8.94
C GLY A 25 -4.34 -8.61 8.69
N SER A 26 -4.89 -7.38 8.68
CA SER A 26 -6.29 -7.14 8.32
C SER A 26 -6.58 -7.30 6.83
N ILE A 27 -5.56 -7.16 5.97
CA ILE A 27 -5.66 -7.37 4.52
C ILE A 27 -5.52 -8.87 4.24
N HIS A 28 -4.43 -9.48 4.73
CA HIS A 28 -4.20 -10.90 4.57
C HIS A 28 -3.25 -11.43 5.67
N PRO A 29 -3.64 -12.48 6.42
CA PRO A 29 -2.91 -12.92 7.60
C PRO A 29 -1.56 -13.59 7.30
N SER A 30 -1.39 -14.18 6.11
CA SER A 30 -0.16 -14.89 5.70
C SER A 30 0.81 -14.03 4.87
N MET A 31 0.85 -12.73 5.14
CA MET A 31 1.77 -11.81 4.48
C MET A 31 3.09 -11.73 5.24
N TYR A 32 4.20 -11.66 4.50
CA TYR A 32 5.53 -11.47 5.07
C TYR A 32 6.31 -10.42 4.27
N PRO A 33 7.16 -9.61 4.94
CA PRO A 33 7.93 -8.58 4.26
C PRO A 33 9.02 -9.24 3.40
N THR A 34 9.03 -8.94 2.10
CA THR A 34 10.03 -9.45 1.15
C THR A 34 11.12 -8.43 0.85
N GLY A 35 10.87 -7.15 1.11
CA GLY A 35 11.85 -6.10 0.91
C GLY A 35 11.25 -4.72 1.03
N THR A 36 12.00 -3.72 0.57
CA THR A 36 11.54 -2.34 0.54
C THR A 36 11.92 -1.68 -0.76
N VAL A 37 11.08 -0.77 -1.24
CA VAL A 37 11.28 0.00 -2.47
C VAL A 37 11.14 1.49 -2.16
N ASP A 38 12.04 2.30 -2.71
CA ASP A 38 11.93 3.75 -2.61
C ASP A 38 11.10 4.27 -3.79
N VAL A 39 10.13 5.13 -3.49
CA VAL A 39 9.30 5.81 -4.50
C VAL A 39 9.26 7.29 -4.14
N GLY A 40 9.99 8.11 -4.88
CA GLY A 40 9.99 9.56 -4.67
C GLY A 40 10.57 10.00 -3.33
N GLY A 41 11.50 9.24 -2.74
CA GLY A 41 12.08 9.51 -1.43
C GLY A 41 11.25 9.00 -0.25
N THR A 42 10.12 8.34 -0.52
CA THR A 42 9.35 7.60 0.48
C THR A 42 9.66 6.12 0.38
N ARG A 43 10.02 5.51 1.51
CA ARG A 43 10.26 4.07 1.61
C ARG A 43 8.94 3.32 1.78
N TRP A 44 8.71 2.37 0.88
CA TRP A 44 7.60 1.43 0.93
C TRP A 44 8.10 0.05 1.29
N VAL A 45 7.45 -0.62 2.24
CA VAL A 45 7.71 -2.02 2.57
C VAL A 45 6.82 -2.88 1.69
N VAL A 46 7.43 -3.86 1.03
CA VAL A 46 6.75 -4.80 0.16
C VAL A 46 6.50 -6.07 0.96
N TYR A 47 5.23 -6.44 1.03
CA TYR A 47 4.77 -7.70 1.56
C TYR A 47 4.28 -8.56 0.41
N GLU A 48 4.69 -9.82 0.44
CA GLU A 48 4.13 -10.85 -0.41
C GLU A 48 3.55 -11.94 0.48
N GLY A 49 2.67 -12.74 -0.10
CA GLY A 49 2.06 -13.85 0.58
C GLY A 49 1.79 -14.97 -0.41
N SER A 50 1.54 -16.13 0.14
CA SER A 50 1.03 -17.27 -0.61
C SER A 50 0.01 -18.00 0.24
N ASP A 51 -1.09 -18.41 -0.38
CA ASP A 51 -2.13 -19.22 0.23
C ASP A 51 -2.21 -20.60 -0.46
N GLU A 52 -3.25 -21.37 -0.15
CA GLU A 52 -3.51 -22.68 -0.76
C GLU A 52 -3.74 -22.63 -2.29
N ASN A 53 -4.09 -21.46 -2.83
CA ASN A 53 -4.37 -21.23 -4.25
C ASN A 53 -3.17 -20.63 -5.01
N GLY A 54 -2.09 -20.26 -4.31
CA GLY A 54 -0.84 -19.77 -4.90
C GLY A 54 -0.40 -18.43 -4.33
N ALA A 55 0.31 -17.64 -5.14
CA ALA A 55 0.74 -16.30 -4.73
C ALA A 55 -0.47 -15.35 -4.63
N VAL A 56 -0.57 -14.64 -3.51
CA VAL A 56 -1.61 -13.62 -3.30
C VAL A 56 -1.11 -12.24 -3.72
N GLU A 57 -2.04 -11.28 -3.84
CA GLU A 57 -1.71 -9.91 -4.26
C GLU A 57 -0.71 -9.25 -3.30
N PRO A 58 0.35 -8.61 -3.82
CA PRO A 58 1.33 -7.94 -2.97
C PRO A 58 0.70 -6.75 -2.24
N VAL A 59 1.20 -6.48 -1.04
CA VAL A 59 0.79 -5.34 -0.21
C VAL A 59 1.99 -4.42 -0.03
N TRP A 60 1.84 -3.16 -0.41
CA TRP A 60 2.87 -2.15 -0.20
C TRP A 60 2.45 -1.21 0.90
N THR A 61 3.21 -1.14 1.98
CA THR A 61 2.91 -0.24 3.08
C THR A 61 3.92 0.88 3.18
N THR A 62 3.47 2.03 3.67
CA THR A 62 4.37 3.10 4.09
C THR A 62 3.74 3.90 5.21
N ARG A 63 4.59 4.61 5.95
CA ARG A 63 4.14 5.55 6.96
C ARG A 63 4.48 6.96 6.52
N LEU A 64 3.46 7.77 6.24
CA LEU A 64 3.63 9.18 5.94
C LEU A 64 3.42 10.01 7.19
N THR A 65 4.38 10.85 7.53
CA THR A 65 4.26 11.86 8.60
C THR A 65 3.88 13.20 8.01
N GLY A 66 2.70 13.71 8.35
CA GLY A 66 2.21 15.01 7.91
C GLY A 66 1.82 15.92 9.08
N PRO A 67 1.34 17.14 8.79
CA PRO A 67 0.92 18.10 9.82
C PRO A 67 -0.18 17.59 10.75
N GLY A 68 -0.98 16.62 10.30
CA GLY A 68 -2.04 15.96 11.08
C GLY A 68 -1.62 14.71 11.84
N GLY A 69 -0.32 14.34 11.82
CA GLY A 69 0.20 13.14 12.45
C GLY A 69 0.74 12.12 11.45
N ALA A 70 1.09 10.93 11.96
CA ALA A 70 1.57 9.82 11.15
C ALA A 70 0.41 8.94 10.69
N THR A 71 0.30 8.71 9.39
CA THR A 71 -0.71 7.84 8.78
C THR A 71 -0.03 6.66 8.12
N GLN A 72 -0.53 5.46 8.41
CA GLN A 72 -0.14 4.23 7.74
C GLN A 72 -0.96 4.07 6.47
N LEU A 73 -0.28 3.83 5.35
CA LEU A 73 -0.88 3.56 4.06
C LEU A 73 -0.61 2.12 3.67
N ALA A 74 -1.58 1.50 3.00
CA ALA A 74 -1.40 0.22 2.30
C ALA A 74 -1.99 0.32 0.90
N ILE A 75 -1.21 -0.10 -0.09
CA ILE A 75 -1.65 -0.32 -1.47
C ILE A 75 -1.76 -1.81 -1.70
N THR A 76 -2.88 -2.26 -2.26
CA THR A 76 -3.13 -3.66 -2.62
C THR A 76 -3.71 -3.77 -4.02
N GLY A 77 -3.56 -4.93 -4.67
CA GLY A 77 -4.25 -5.25 -5.93
C GLY A 77 -3.40 -6.04 -6.92
N ALA A 78 -4.05 -6.54 -7.98
CA ALA A 78 -3.43 -7.33 -9.05
C ALA A 78 -2.53 -6.53 -10.04
N GLY A 79 -2.11 -5.33 -9.67
CA GLY A 79 -1.27 -4.47 -10.52
C GLY A 79 0.18 -4.97 -10.63
N SER A 80 0.90 -4.47 -11.63
CA SER A 80 2.36 -4.67 -11.69
C SER A 80 3.09 -3.70 -10.77
N ILE A 81 4.35 -4.01 -10.41
CA ILE A 81 5.21 -3.16 -9.58
C ILE A 81 5.23 -1.69 -10.04
N ASP A 82 5.24 -1.42 -11.35
CA ASP A 82 5.23 -0.04 -11.87
C ASP A 82 3.92 0.69 -11.61
N GLN A 83 2.80 -0.02 -11.54
CA GLN A 83 1.51 0.56 -11.18
C GLN A 83 1.43 0.89 -9.70
N PHE A 84 1.99 0.02 -8.85
CA PHE A 84 2.16 0.31 -7.43
C PHE A 84 3.02 1.57 -7.23
N ARG A 85 4.14 1.70 -7.95
CA ARG A 85 4.97 2.91 -7.94
C ARG A 85 4.21 4.16 -8.37
N THR A 86 3.41 4.05 -9.43
CA THR A 86 2.61 5.17 -9.93
C THR A 86 1.60 5.64 -8.89
N LEU A 87 0.84 4.72 -8.28
CA LEU A 87 -0.13 5.06 -7.25
C LEU A 87 0.54 5.57 -5.96
N ALA A 88 1.67 4.97 -5.57
CA ALA A 88 2.48 5.44 -4.45
C ALA A 88 2.95 6.88 -4.67
N SER A 89 3.48 7.21 -5.85
CA SER A 89 3.91 8.57 -6.19
C SER A 89 2.73 9.55 -6.24
N ALA A 90 1.60 9.14 -6.80
CA ALA A 90 0.40 9.97 -6.85
C ALA A 90 -0.16 10.26 -5.45
N THR A 91 -0.19 9.24 -4.59
CA THR A 91 -0.68 9.36 -3.20
C THR A 91 0.20 10.31 -2.38
N GLN A 92 1.52 10.25 -2.56
CA GLN A 92 2.46 11.17 -1.90
C GLN A 92 2.32 12.61 -2.40
N SER A 93 1.94 12.81 -3.66
CA SER A 93 1.76 14.14 -4.24
C SER A 93 0.44 14.80 -3.84
N GLN A 94 -0.53 14.02 -3.36
CA GLN A 94 -1.79 14.55 -2.86
C GLN A 94 -1.67 14.88 -1.36
N PRO A 95 -2.21 16.02 -0.91
CA PRO A 95 -2.33 16.29 0.53
C PRO A 95 -3.10 15.13 1.17
N PRO A 96 -2.64 14.58 2.32
CA PRO A 96 -3.38 13.53 3.01
C PRO A 96 -4.80 14.02 3.26
N LEU A 97 -5.78 13.20 2.88
CA LEU A 97 -7.19 13.54 3.06
C LEU A 97 -7.43 13.81 4.56
N PRO A 98 -8.15 14.88 4.92
CA PRO A 98 -8.52 15.11 6.31
C PRO A 98 -9.23 13.87 6.84
N ALA A 99 -8.73 13.29 7.93
CA ALA A 99 -9.44 12.24 8.63
C ALA A 99 -10.81 12.81 9.06
N ARG A 100 -11.89 12.23 8.55
CA ARG A 100 -13.26 12.61 8.89
C ARG A 100 -13.66 12.02 10.23
#